data_AF-A0A955WW57-F1
#
_entry.id   AF-A0A955WW57-F1
#
_cell.length_a   1.000
_cell.length_b   1.000
_cell.length_c   1.000
_cell.angle_alpha   90.00
_cell.angle_beta   90.00
_cell.angle_gamma   90.00
#
_symmetry.space_group_name_H-M   'P 1'
#
loop_
_entity.id
_entity.type
_entity.pdbx_description
1 polymer ?
#
loop_
_entity_poly.entity_id
_entity_poly.type
_entity_poly.pdbx_seq_one_letter_code
_entity_poly.pdbx_strand_id
1 'polypeptide(L)'
;GRGGGVMGFQGFDLLSTDDRRALAEIKRRARQLHEEREAQRPTLRKVRAITVRREHISLIQRMNFCEVAGEGISVCAMDPKRPYGNSDVMGDLAEAAGLIEDGDFNSLNNMWSEAVELRLAVLHVEAMACLTILANLGECAEGMTYIKPAPGRRWERADG
;
A
#
# COMPACT_ATOMS: atom_id res chain seq x y z
N GLY A 1 -18.10 55.77 -18.16
CA GLY A 1 -17.74 54.59 -17.35
C GLY A 1 -18.65 53.44 -17.73
N ARG A 2 -18.12 52.29 -18.13
CA ARG A 2 -18.93 51.08 -18.41
C ARG A 2 -18.91 50.21 -17.15
N GLY A 3 -20.05 50.12 -16.46
CA GLY A 3 -20.24 49.25 -15.32
C GLY A 3 -20.40 47.81 -15.79
N GLY A 4 -19.46 46.95 -15.40
CA GLY A 4 -19.56 45.50 -15.58
C GLY A 4 -20.53 44.92 -14.55
N GLY A 5 -21.74 44.59 -14.99
CA GLY A 5 -22.72 43.88 -14.18
C GLY A 5 -22.25 42.46 -13.93
N VAL A 6 -21.96 42.15 -12.67
CA VAL A 6 -21.69 40.79 -12.20
C VAL A 6 -23.02 40.04 -12.23
N MET A 7 -23.23 39.18 -13.24
CA MET A 7 -24.35 38.24 -13.25
C MET A 7 -24.13 37.23 -12.10
N GLY A 8 -24.87 37.42 -11.01
CA GLY A 8 -24.94 36.44 -9.93
C GLY A 8 -25.58 35.15 -10.44
N PHE A 9 -24.78 34.11 -10.59
CA PHE A 9 -25.26 32.74 -10.83
C PHE A 9 -25.96 32.24 -9.54
N GLN A 10 -27.26 32.51 -9.40
CA GLN A 10 -28.14 31.91 -8.38
C GLN A 10 -28.54 30.48 -8.79
N GLY A 11 -27.56 29.60 -9.00
CA GLY A 11 -27.79 28.27 -9.58
C GLY A 11 -27.70 27.08 -8.63
N PHE A 12 -27.58 27.29 -7.31
CA PHE A 12 -27.19 26.20 -6.38
C PHE A 12 -28.26 25.72 -5.39
N ASP A 13 -29.49 26.25 -5.44
CA ASP A 13 -30.54 25.91 -4.46
C ASP A 13 -31.68 25.03 -5.04
N LEU A 14 -31.41 24.28 -6.11
CA LEU A 14 -32.42 23.48 -6.82
C LEU A 14 -32.65 22.06 -6.28
N LEU A 15 -31.88 21.61 -5.28
CA LEU A 15 -32.16 20.30 -4.67
C LEU A 15 -33.35 20.41 -3.73
N SER A 16 -34.34 19.56 -3.93
CA SER A 16 -35.44 19.39 -2.98
C SER A 16 -34.91 18.98 -1.61
N THR A 17 -35.70 19.18 -0.56
CA THR A 17 -35.31 18.72 0.79
C THR A 17 -35.04 17.21 0.81
N ASP A 18 -35.77 16.44 0.02
CA ASP A 18 -35.59 14.99 -0.09
C ASP A 18 -34.29 14.63 -0.82
N ASP A 19 -33.94 15.33 -1.90
CA ASP A 19 -32.67 15.14 -2.60
C ASP A 19 -31.47 15.45 -1.69
N ARG A 20 -31.57 16.49 -0.86
CA ARG A 20 -30.53 16.84 0.12
C ARG A 20 -30.37 15.74 1.17
N ARG A 21 -31.48 15.15 1.63
CA ARG A 21 -31.45 14.01 2.58
C ARG A 21 -30.84 12.76 1.94
N ALA A 22 -31.26 12.41 0.73
CA ALA A 22 -30.70 11.28 -0.01
C ALA A 22 -29.20 11.45 -0.25
N LEU A 23 -28.76 12.65 -0.67
CA LEU A 23 -27.34 12.94 -0.85
C LEU A 23 -26.55 12.87 0.46
N ALA A 24 -27.11 13.35 1.57
CA ALA A 24 -26.47 13.25 2.88
C ALA A 24 -26.31 11.79 3.32
N GLU A 25 -27.31 10.94 3.06
CA GLU A 25 -27.25 9.51 3.35
C GLU A 25 -26.21 8.79 2.48
N ILE A 26 -26.16 9.08 1.17
CA ILE A 26 -25.15 8.54 0.26
C ILE A 26 -23.74 8.92 0.74
N LYS A 27 -23.51 10.19 1.11
CA LYS A 27 -22.23 10.66 1.65
C LYS A 27 -21.86 9.96 2.95
N ARG A 28 -22.82 9.80 3.87
CA ARG A 28 -22.62 9.07 5.12
C ARG A 28 -22.24 7.62 4.86
N ARG A 29 -22.93 6.94 3.93
CA ARG A 29 -22.64 5.55 3.56
C ARG A 29 -21.27 5.41 2.90
N ALA A 30 -20.92 6.31 1.99
CA ALA A 30 -19.60 6.33 1.35
C ALA A 30 -18.47 6.52 2.38
N ARG A 31 -18.66 7.43 3.36
CA ARG A 31 -17.71 7.62 4.45
C ARG A 31 -17.58 6.37 5.32
N GLN A 32 -18.70 5.75 5.69
CA GLN A 32 -18.68 4.52 6.49
C GLN A 32 -17.93 3.40 5.77
N LEU A 33 -18.22 3.18 4.48
CA LEU A 33 -17.51 2.18 3.67
C LEU A 33 -16.01 2.47 3.57
N HIS A 34 -15.63 3.75 3.44
CA HIS A 34 -14.23 4.15 3.45
C HIS A 34 -13.55 3.87 4.80
N GLU A 35 -14.20 4.19 5.93
CA GLU A 35 -13.70 3.91 7.27
C GLU A 35 -13.57 2.39 7.53
N GLU A 36 -14.55 1.59 7.10
CA GLU A 36 -14.51 0.13 7.16
C GLU A 36 -13.34 -0.43 6.33
N ARG A 37 -13.11 0.10 5.13
CA ARG A 37 -11.98 -0.28 4.27
C ARG A 37 -10.63 0.07 4.90
N GLU A 38 -10.47 1.28 5.42
CA GLU A 38 -9.22 1.68 6.08
C GLU A 38 -8.97 0.86 7.36
N ALA A 39 -10.01 0.47 8.09
CA ALA A 39 -9.88 -0.41 9.24
C ALA A 39 -9.36 -1.82 8.86
N GLN A 40 -9.76 -2.33 7.69
CA GLN A 40 -9.32 -3.61 7.14
C GLN A 40 -7.93 -3.54 6.52
N ARG A 41 -7.42 -2.34 6.20
CA ARG A 41 -6.13 -2.18 5.56
C ARG A 41 -5.02 -2.84 6.40
N PRO A 42 -4.20 -3.71 5.78
CA PRO A 42 -3.08 -4.32 6.48
C PRO A 42 -2.08 -3.23 6.86
N THR A 43 -1.52 -3.35 8.07
CA THR A 43 -0.45 -2.45 8.52
C THR A 43 0.65 -3.28 9.15
N LEU A 44 1.89 -2.81 9.02
CA LEU A 44 3.05 -3.51 9.58
C LEU A 44 2.94 -3.73 11.10
N ARG A 45 2.22 -2.84 11.80
CA ARG A 45 1.98 -2.94 13.25
C ARG A 45 1.08 -4.13 13.62
N LYS A 46 0.23 -4.58 12.70
CA LYS A 46 -0.70 -5.71 12.89
C LYS A 46 -0.05 -7.07 12.59
N VAL A 47 1.05 -7.11 11.84
CA VAL A 47 1.75 -8.37 11.53
C VAL A 47 2.50 -8.86 12.77
N ARG A 48 2.08 -10.03 13.27
CA ARG A 48 2.64 -10.68 14.47
C ARG A 48 3.38 -11.97 14.17
N ALA A 49 3.05 -12.61 13.08
CA ALA A 49 3.69 -13.82 12.60
C ALA A 49 3.70 -13.76 11.08
N ILE A 50 4.73 -14.32 10.47
CA ILE A 50 4.84 -14.43 9.02
C ILE A 50 5.64 -15.68 8.67
N THR A 51 5.07 -16.50 7.79
CA THR A 51 5.83 -17.53 7.08
C THR A 51 6.35 -16.91 5.79
N VAL A 52 7.66 -16.93 5.62
CA VAL A 52 8.29 -16.33 4.45
C VAL A 52 7.99 -17.19 3.24
N ARG A 53 7.40 -16.58 2.20
CA ARG A 53 7.09 -17.22 0.93
C ARG A 53 8.01 -16.69 -0.17
N ARG A 54 8.04 -17.40 -1.30
CA ARG A 54 8.84 -17.03 -2.48
C ARG A 54 8.58 -15.59 -2.94
N GLU A 55 7.33 -15.14 -2.91
CA GLU A 55 6.96 -13.78 -3.34
C GLU A 55 7.62 -12.71 -2.47
N HIS A 56 7.80 -12.98 -1.18
CA HIS A 56 8.48 -12.06 -0.27
C HIS A 56 9.97 -11.92 -0.63
N ILE A 57 10.64 -13.05 -0.89
CA ILE A 57 12.05 -13.08 -1.28
C ILE A 57 12.24 -12.38 -2.62
N SER A 58 11.38 -12.66 -3.59
CA SER A 58 11.41 -12.04 -4.91
C SER A 58 11.30 -10.50 -4.81
N LEU A 59 10.36 -9.99 -4.01
CA LEU A 59 10.21 -8.55 -3.79
C LEU A 59 11.42 -7.93 -3.09
N ILE A 60 11.99 -8.59 -2.08
CA ILE A 60 13.18 -8.10 -1.38
C ILE A 60 14.38 -8.01 -2.33
N GLN A 61 14.57 -9.00 -3.20
CA GLN A 61 15.65 -9.01 -4.19
C GLN A 61 15.52 -7.91 -5.24
N ARG A 62 14.29 -7.43 -5.50
CA ARG A 62 13.99 -6.33 -6.43
C ARG A 62 14.07 -4.95 -5.78
N MET A 63 14.34 -4.88 -4.47
CA MET A 63 14.31 -3.60 -3.77
C MET A 63 15.32 -2.62 -4.35
N ASN A 64 14.81 -1.44 -4.72
CA ASN A 64 15.66 -0.38 -5.22
C ASN A 64 16.13 0.48 -4.06
N PHE A 65 17.45 0.55 -3.87
CA PHE A 65 18.06 1.44 -2.91
C PHE A 65 18.70 2.61 -3.66
N CYS A 66 18.37 3.82 -3.23
CA CYS A 66 19.01 5.03 -3.70
C CYS A 66 19.99 5.56 -2.65
N GLU A 67 21.04 6.19 -3.13
CA GLU A 67 21.95 6.96 -2.29
C GLU A 67 21.28 8.27 -1.92
N VAL A 68 21.10 8.51 -0.62
CA VAL A 68 20.64 9.80 -0.11
C VAL A 68 21.85 10.55 0.42
N ALA A 69 22.23 11.62 -0.28
CA ALA A 69 23.32 12.48 0.13
C ALA A 69 22.95 13.23 1.42
N GLY A 70 23.63 12.91 2.53
CA GLY A 70 23.60 13.68 3.77
C GLY A 70 24.84 14.55 3.93
N GLU A 71 24.97 15.21 5.10
CA GLU A 71 26.14 16.02 5.51
C GLU A 71 27.43 15.17 5.64
N GLY A 72 27.99 14.73 4.51
CA GLY A 72 29.22 13.93 4.45
C GLY A 72 29.07 12.44 4.75
N ILE A 73 27.84 11.94 4.92
CA ILE A 73 27.54 10.51 5.07
C ILE A 73 26.58 10.09 3.96
N SER A 74 27.01 9.10 3.18
CA SER A 74 26.16 8.39 2.22
C SER A 74 25.36 7.33 2.98
N VAL A 75 24.04 7.42 2.92
CA VAL A 75 23.14 6.40 3.48
C VAL A 75 22.34 5.81 2.33
N CYS A 76 22.35 4.49 2.21
CA CYS A 76 21.44 3.78 1.33
C CYS A 76 20.03 3.84 1.94
N ALA A 77 19.10 4.47 1.25
CA ALA A 77 17.69 4.43 1.59
C ALA A 77 16.91 3.68 0.50
N MET A 78 15.80 3.06 0.86
CA MET A 78 14.90 2.50 -0.13
C MET A 78 14.27 3.65 -0.94
N ASP A 79 14.23 3.52 -2.26
CA ASP A 79 13.63 4.51 -3.15
C ASP A 79 12.11 4.55 -2.88
N PRO A 80 11.56 5.65 -2.33
CA PRO A 80 10.15 5.73 -1.97
C PRO A 80 9.23 5.75 -3.20
N LYS A 81 9.76 6.10 -4.38
CA LYS A 81 9.02 6.10 -5.64
C LYS A 81 9.07 4.74 -6.34
N ARG A 82 10.15 3.98 -6.11
CA ARG A 82 10.41 2.70 -6.80
C ARG A 82 10.84 1.59 -5.85
N PRO A 83 10.06 1.26 -4.82
CA PRO A 83 10.51 0.33 -3.77
C PRO A 83 10.86 -1.07 -4.29
N TYR A 84 10.34 -1.49 -5.45
CA TYR A 84 10.59 -2.80 -6.06
C TYR A 84 11.16 -2.72 -7.49
N GLY A 85 11.85 -1.62 -7.81
CA GLY A 85 12.55 -1.43 -9.09
C GLY A 85 11.83 -0.52 -10.07
N ASN A 86 10.50 -0.55 -10.13
CA ASN A 86 9.70 0.30 -11.02
C ASN A 86 8.84 1.31 -10.27
N SER A 87 8.29 2.30 -10.99
CA SER A 87 7.34 3.25 -10.39
C SER A 87 5.92 2.69 -10.26
N ASP A 88 5.65 1.53 -10.86
CA ASP A 88 4.38 0.83 -10.73
C ASP A 88 4.46 -0.27 -9.67
N VAL A 89 4.30 0.15 -8.41
CA VAL A 89 4.37 -0.74 -7.26
C VAL A 89 3.32 -1.85 -7.32
N MET A 90 2.12 -1.58 -7.86
CA MET A 90 1.07 -2.58 -7.95
C MET A 90 1.40 -3.62 -9.02
N GLY A 91 1.98 -3.19 -10.15
CA GLY A 91 2.53 -4.08 -11.16
C GLY A 91 3.60 -5.00 -10.58
N ASP A 92 4.60 -4.46 -9.89
CA ASP A 92 5.68 -5.25 -9.28
C ASP A 92 5.15 -6.28 -8.27
N LEU A 93 4.14 -5.91 -7.46
CA LEU A 93 3.48 -6.81 -6.51
C LEU A 93 2.66 -7.89 -7.23
N ALA A 94 1.93 -7.52 -8.29
CA ALA A 94 1.13 -8.45 -9.07
C ALA A 94 2.01 -9.48 -9.78
N GLU A 95 3.13 -9.04 -10.35
CA GLU A 95 4.11 -9.89 -11.01
C GLU A 95 4.74 -10.86 -9.99
N ALA A 96 5.18 -10.35 -8.83
CA ALA A 96 5.70 -11.20 -7.76
C ALA A 96 4.65 -12.21 -7.25
N ALA A 97 3.37 -11.85 -7.27
CA ALA A 97 2.25 -12.73 -6.92
C ALA A 97 1.83 -13.70 -8.04
N GLY A 98 2.48 -13.64 -9.21
CA GLY A 98 2.17 -14.46 -10.38
C GLY A 98 0.81 -14.13 -11.02
N LEU A 99 0.31 -12.90 -10.85
CA LEU A 99 -0.96 -12.44 -11.42
C LEU A 99 -0.81 -11.87 -12.83
N ILE A 100 0.39 -11.41 -13.18
CA ILE A 100 0.77 -10.93 -14.51
C ILE A 100 2.13 -11.53 -14.90
N GLU A 101 2.41 -11.52 -16.20
CA GLU A 101 3.73 -11.89 -16.72
C GLU A 101 4.76 -10.77 -16.50
N ASP A 102 6.04 -11.13 -16.45
CA ASP A 102 7.15 -10.19 -16.31
C ASP A 102 7.13 -9.16 -17.45
N GLY A 103 7.13 -7.88 -17.08
CA GLY A 103 7.11 -6.77 -18.04
C GLY A 103 5.75 -6.44 -18.65
N ASP A 104 4.67 -7.19 -18.37
CA ASP A 104 3.34 -6.95 -18.93
C ASP A 104 2.52 -5.92 -18.12
N PHE A 105 3.06 -4.70 -18.01
CA PHE A 105 2.41 -3.58 -17.31
C PHE A 105 1.20 -3.01 -18.07
N ASN A 106 1.02 -3.37 -19.35
CA ASN A 106 -0.09 -2.88 -20.16
C ASN A 106 -1.40 -3.66 -19.92
N SER A 107 -1.30 -4.89 -19.39
CA SER A 107 -2.45 -5.68 -18.93
C SER A 107 -3.18 -5.08 -17.72
N LEU A 108 -2.55 -4.11 -17.04
CA LEU A 108 -3.05 -3.39 -15.86
C LEU A 108 -4.14 -2.35 -16.15
N ASN A 109 -4.48 -2.12 -17.42
CA ASN A 109 -5.65 -1.33 -17.79
C ASN A 109 -6.99 -1.95 -17.35
N ASN A 110 -6.97 -3.19 -16.84
CA ASN A 110 -8.11 -3.79 -16.17
C ASN A 110 -8.19 -3.32 -14.72
N MET A 111 -9.33 -2.75 -14.32
CA MET A 111 -9.62 -2.48 -12.92
C MET A 111 -9.43 -3.76 -12.10
N TRP A 112 -8.44 -3.77 -11.22
CA TRP A 112 -8.26 -4.85 -10.26
C TRP A 112 -9.53 -4.99 -9.42
N SER A 113 -9.93 -6.23 -9.14
CA SER A 113 -10.97 -6.44 -8.15
C SER A 113 -10.46 -5.99 -6.78
N GLU A 114 -11.36 -5.54 -5.92
CA GLU A 114 -11.02 -5.12 -4.55
C GLU A 114 -10.29 -6.23 -3.77
N ALA A 115 -10.65 -7.49 -4.02
CA ALA A 115 -10.00 -8.65 -3.43
C ALA A 115 -8.52 -8.78 -3.86
N VAL A 116 -8.21 -8.46 -5.12
CA VAL A 116 -6.82 -8.48 -5.61
C VAL A 116 -6.04 -7.31 -5.03
N GLU A 117 -6.60 -6.09 -5.03
CA GLU A 117 -5.94 -4.94 -4.42
C GLU A 117 -5.61 -5.20 -2.95
N LEU A 118 -6.54 -5.78 -2.19
CA LEU A 118 -6.31 -6.14 -0.80
C LEU A 118 -5.22 -7.19 -0.64
N ARG A 119 -5.20 -8.22 -1.50
CA ARG A 119 -4.14 -9.25 -1.50
C ARG A 119 -2.77 -8.63 -1.75
N LEU A 120 -2.65 -7.72 -2.72
CA LEU A 120 -1.39 -7.04 -3.03
C LEU A 120 -0.97 -6.09 -1.90
N ALA A 121 -1.91 -5.41 -1.26
CA ALA A 121 -1.63 -4.60 -0.08
C ALA A 121 -1.12 -5.45 1.11
N VAL A 122 -1.67 -6.65 1.31
CA VAL A 122 -1.16 -7.60 2.31
C VAL A 122 0.26 -8.02 1.96
N LEU A 123 0.51 -8.40 0.71
CA LEU A 123 1.83 -8.81 0.23
C LEU A 123 2.88 -7.71 0.44
N HIS A 124 2.54 -6.45 0.15
CA HIS A 124 3.42 -5.31 0.39
C HIS A 124 3.81 -5.19 1.88
N VAL A 125 2.82 -5.27 2.77
CA VAL A 125 3.05 -5.19 4.22
C VAL A 125 3.85 -6.37 4.74
N GLU A 126 3.60 -7.57 4.22
CA GLU A 126 4.37 -8.78 4.53
C GLU A 126 5.83 -8.67 4.05
N ALA A 127 6.08 -8.16 2.84
CA ALA A 127 7.42 -7.90 2.35
C ALA A 127 8.19 -6.89 3.22
N MET A 128 7.51 -5.84 3.71
CA MET A 128 8.09 -4.89 4.67
C MET A 128 8.42 -5.54 6.02
N ALA A 129 7.61 -6.51 6.46
CA ALA A 129 7.92 -7.32 7.64
C ALA A 129 9.17 -8.18 7.41
N CYS A 130 9.25 -8.86 6.26
CA CYS A 130 10.42 -9.64 5.85
C CYS A 130 11.70 -8.79 5.78
N LEU A 131 11.64 -7.55 5.28
CA LEU A 131 12.78 -6.64 5.29
C LEU A 131 13.22 -6.28 6.73
N THR A 132 12.25 -6.05 7.62
CA THR A 132 12.53 -5.79 9.04
C THR A 132 13.15 -7.02 9.73
N ILE A 133 12.73 -8.22 9.34
CA ILE A 133 13.32 -9.49 9.81
C ILE A 133 14.77 -9.59 9.33
N LEU A 134 15.01 -9.41 8.02
CA LEU A 134 16.34 -9.43 7.43
C LEU A 134 17.28 -8.42 8.08
N ALA A 135 16.82 -7.18 8.31
CA ALA A 135 17.61 -6.15 8.98
C ALA A 135 17.90 -6.47 10.46
N ASN A 136 16.97 -7.14 11.17
CA ASN A 136 17.14 -7.46 12.58
C ASN A 136 18.01 -8.69 12.83
N LEU A 137 17.88 -9.72 11.99
CA LEU A 137 18.47 -11.04 12.20
C LEU A 137 19.62 -11.34 11.23
N GLY A 138 19.77 -10.58 10.16
CA GLY A 138 20.73 -10.84 9.08
C GLY A 138 20.28 -11.94 8.11
N GLU A 139 19.09 -12.49 8.30
CA GLU A 139 18.56 -13.60 7.50
C GLU A 139 17.03 -13.50 7.38
N CYS A 140 16.50 -14.01 6.26
CA CYS A 140 15.08 -14.14 6.00
C CYS A 140 14.92 -15.26 4.95
N ALA A 141 14.59 -16.46 5.39
CA ALA A 141 14.62 -17.66 4.55
C ALA A 141 13.21 -18.14 4.21
N GLU A 142 13.01 -18.54 2.95
CA GLU A 142 11.74 -19.12 2.48
C GLU A 142 11.36 -20.36 3.32
N GLY A 143 10.06 -20.51 3.62
CA GLY A 143 9.51 -21.57 4.45
C GLY A 143 9.64 -21.34 5.96
N MET A 144 10.51 -20.42 6.40
CA MET A 144 10.67 -20.13 7.82
C MET A 144 9.55 -19.24 8.35
N THR A 145 9.14 -19.52 9.60
CA THR A 145 8.15 -18.71 10.31
C THR A 145 8.82 -17.85 11.37
N TYR A 146 8.51 -16.56 11.35
CA TYR A 146 9.01 -15.58 12.30
C TYR A 146 7.84 -14.99 13.08
N ILE A 147 8.06 -14.71 14.35
CA ILE A 147 7.08 -14.10 15.25
C ILE A 147 7.61 -12.79 15.84
N LYS A 148 6.67 -11.89 16.16
CA LYS A 148 6.92 -10.61 16.81
C LYS A 148 6.15 -10.58 18.13
N PRO A 149 6.80 -10.87 19.28
CA PRO A 149 6.11 -11.13 20.54
C PRO A 149 5.32 -9.92 21.05
N ALA A 150 5.79 -8.70 20.76
CA ALA A 150 5.08 -7.46 21.10
C ALA A 150 5.44 -6.31 20.15
N PRO A 151 4.61 -5.23 20.05
CA PRO A 151 5.00 -4.03 19.31
C PRO A 151 6.35 -3.51 19.79
N GLY A 152 7.23 -3.11 18.86
CA GLY A 152 8.56 -2.59 19.19
C GLY A 152 9.60 -3.64 19.62
N ARG A 153 9.22 -4.91 19.82
CA ARG A 153 10.20 -6.00 20.02
C ARG A 153 10.79 -6.45 18.68
N ARG A 154 11.98 -7.05 18.74
CA ARG A 154 12.64 -7.69 17.60
C ARG A 154 11.85 -8.92 17.15
N TRP A 155 12.02 -9.28 15.89
CA TRP A 155 11.52 -10.53 15.34
C TRP A 155 12.37 -11.69 15.85
N GLU A 156 11.76 -12.86 16.01
CA GLU A 156 12.43 -14.11 16.38
C GLU A 156 11.91 -15.25 15.51
N ARG A 157 12.71 -16.31 15.34
CA ARG A 157 12.26 -17.52 14.66
C ARG A 157 11.27 -18.27 15.55
N ALA A 158 10.23 -18.86 14.98
CA ALA A 158 9.20 -19.57 15.73
C ALA A 158 9.69 -20.94 16.28
N ASP A 159 10.76 -21.49 15.72
CA ASP A 159 11.35 -22.80 16.06
C ASP A 159 12.62 -22.70 16.94
N GLY A 160 13.01 -21.50 17.35
CA GLY A 160 14.23 -21.21 18.12
C GLY A 160 14.00 -20.82 19.57
#